data_AF-A0A1G5S6M6-F1
#
_entry.id   AF-A0A1G5S6M6-F1
#
_cell.length_a   1.000
_cell.length_b   1.000
_cell.length_c   1.000
_cell.angle_alpha   90.00
_cell.angle_beta   90.00
_cell.angle_gamma   90.00
#
_symmetry.space_group_name_H-M   'P 1'
#
loop_
_entity.id
_entity.type
_entity.pdbx_description
1 polymer ?
#
loop_
_entity_poly.entity_id
_entity_poly.type
_entity_poly.pdbx_seq_one_letter_code
_entity_poly.pdbx_strand_id
1 'polypeptide(L)' 'ACITAFRNWSKEILNAFKYGYTNGCTEGFNNKIKVLKRISYGVRNFMRFRNRILHMCR' A
#
# COMPACT_ATOMS: atom_id res chain seq x y z
N ALA A 1 6.80 -2.85 22.10
CA ALA A 1 6.14 -2.42 20.83
C ALA A 1 5.99 -3.58 19.85
N CYS A 2 7.09 -4.16 19.33
CA CYS A 2 7.03 -5.23 18.32
C CYS A 2 6.33 -6.52 18.81
N ILE A 3 6.60 -6.96 20.04
CA ILE A 3 5.97 -8.16 20.64
C ILE A 3 4.45 -7.98 20.76
N THR A 4 3.99 -6.78 21.10
CA THR A 4 2.57 -6.45 21.20
C THR A 4 1.90 -6.46 19.83
N ALA A 5 2.56 -5.90 18.80
CA ALA A 5 2.05 -5.94 17.43
C ALA A 5 1.95 -7.38 16.91
N PHE A 6 2.97 -8.22 17.17
CA PHE A 6 2.95 -9.62 16.77
C PHE A 6 1.80 -10.40 17.43
N ARG A 7 1.54 -10.18 18.72
CA ARG A 7 0.41 -10.78 19.42
C ARG A 7 -0.93 -10.33 18.85
N ASN A 8 -1.09 -9.02 18.61
CA ASN A 8 -2.33 -8.43 18.12
C ASN A 8 -2.68 -8.88 16.69
N TRP A 9 -1.69 -9.10 15.83
CA TRP A 9 -1.88 -9.48 14.42
C TRP A 9 -1.68 -10.97 14.15
N SER A 10 -1.60 -11.79 15.21
CA SER A 10 -1.29 -13.22 15.11
C SER A 10 -2.28 -14.00 14.24
N LYS A 11 -3.57 -13.63 14.28
CA LYS A 11 -4.63 -14.27 13.49
C LYS A 11 -4.47 -13.98 12.00
N GLU A 12 -4.17 -12.73 11.64
CA GLU A 12 -3.98 -12.27 10.27
C GLU A 12 -2.73 -12.89 9.66
N ILE A 13 -1.65 -13.01 10.43
CA ILE A 13 -0.43 -13.69 10.04
C ILE A 13 -0.73 -15.17 9.70
N LEU A 14 -1.47 -15.88 10.56
CA LEU A 14 -1.87 -17.27 10.29
C LEU A 14 -2.76 -17.39 9.05
N ASN A 15 -3.68 -16.44 8.84
CA ASN A 15 -4.54 -16.42 7.65
C ASN A 15 -3.75 -16.17 6.37
N ALA A 16 -2.69 -15.36 6.40
CA ALA A 16 -1.82 -15.12 5.25
C ALA A 16 -1.06 -16.38 4.80
N PHE A 17 -0.74 -17.30 5.70
CA PHE A 17 -0.17 -18.61 5.33
C PHE A 17 -1.22 -19.59 4.82
N LYS A 18 -2.45 -19.49 5.31
CA LYS A 18 -3.56 -20.36 4.91
C LYS A 18 -4.07 -20.05 3.51
N TYR A 19 -4.21 -18.77 3.18
CA TYR A 19 -4.67 -18.32 1.89
C TYR A 19 -3.47 -17.69 1.18
N GLY A 20 -2.95 -18.33 0.13
CA GLY A 20 -1.77 -17.90 -0.63
C GLY A 20 -1.92 -16.58 -1.39
N TYR A 21 -2.73 -15.65 -0.88
CA TYR A 21 -2.82 -14.29 -1.34
C TYR A 21 -1.50 -13.58 -1.07
N THR A 22 -0.94 -12.99 -2.12
CA THR A 22 0.28 -12.21 -2.02
C THR A 22 -0.08 -10.72 -1.98
N ASN A 23 0.61 -9.96 -1.12
CA ASN A 23 0.49 -8.50 -1.11
C ASN A 23 1.27 -7.83 -2.25
N GLY A 24 1.84 -8.59 -3.19
CA GLY A 24 2.73 -8.06 -4.24
C GLY A 24 2.09 -6.99 -5.11
N CYS A 25 0.83 -7.18 -5.54
CA CYS A 25 0.11 -6.15 -6.31
C CYS A 25 -0.09 -4.86 -5.50
N THR A 26 -0.50 -4.99 -4.24
CA THR A 26 -0.72 -3.87 -3.32
C THR A 26 0.58 -3.10 -3.05
N GLU A 27 1.69 -3.83 -2.83
CA GLU A 27 3.02 -3.26 -2.65
C GLU A 27 3.50 -2.53 -3.91
N GLY A 28 3.26 -3.09 -5.09
CA GLY A 28 3.55 -2.48 -6.38
C GLY A 28 2.84 -1.14 -6.57
N PHE A 29 1.54 -1.10 -6.29
CA PHE A 29 0.77 0.16 -6.32
C PHE A 29 1.27 1.17 -5.29
N ASN A 30 1.56 0.74 -4.06
CA ASN A 30 2.12 1.60 -3.02
C ASN A 30 3.47 2.20 -3.43
N ASN A 31 4.34 1.46 -4.11
CA ASN A 31 5.61 1.98 -4.63
C ASN A 31 5.41 2.97 -5.77
N LYS A 32 4.52 2.68 -6.74
CA LYS A 32 4.16 3.64 -7.80
C LYS A 32 3.65 4.96 -7.22
N ILE A 33 2.78 4.90 -6.22
CA ILE A 33 2.27 6.09 -5.52
C ILE A 33 3.40 6.84 -4.81
N LYS A 34 4.29 6.14 -4.11
CA LYS A 34 5.46 6.76 -3.45
C LYS A 34 6.35 7.49 -4.45
N VAL A 35 6.66 6.87 -5.59
CA VAL A 35 7.43 7.49 -6.67
C VAL A 35 6.72 8.74 -7.19
N LEU A 36 5.40 8.64 -7.46
CA LEU A 36 4.61 9.77 -7.90
C LEU A 36 4.69 10.96 -6.93
N LYS A 37 4.58 10.71 -5.63
CA LYS A 37 4.69 11.75 -4.60
C LYS A 37 6.06 12.45 -4.63
N ARG A 38 7.15 11.69 -4.80
CA ARG A 38 8.52 12.25 -4.88
C ARG A 38 8.72 13.15 -6.09
N ILE A 39 8.24 12.73 -7.27
CA ILE A 39 8.40 13.49 -8.51
C ILE A 39 7.43 14.66 -8.65
N SER A 40 6.38 14.72 -7.83
CA SER A 40 5.33 15.74 -7.98
C SER A 40 5.68 17.09 -7.34
N TYR A 41 6.78 17.20 -6.58
CA TYR A 41 7.23 18.45 -5.92
C TYR A 41 6.11 19.21 -5.17
N GLY A 42 5.16 18.49 -4.59
CA GLY A 42 3.98 19.05 -3.91
C GLY A 42 2.68 18.86 -4.70
N VAL A 43 1.66 18.36 -4.01
CA VAL A 43 0.33 18.14 -4.59
C VAL A 43 -0.60 19.25 -4.10
N ARG A 44 -0.91 20.22 -4.97
CA ARG A 44 -1.85 21.30 -4.65
C ARG A 44 -3.33 20.87 -4.62
N ASN A 45 -3.68 19.84 -5.39
CA ASN A 45 -5.05 19.34 -5.49
C ASN A 45 -5.07 17.80 -5.36
N PHE A 46 -5.67 17.32 -4.28
CA PHE A 46 -5.77 15.89 -3.98
C PHE A 46 -6.60 15.13 -5.02
N MET A 47 -7.65 15.74 -5.57
CA MET A 47 -8.51 15.09 -6.56
C MET A 47 -7.72 14.77 -7.85
N ARG A 48 -6.87 15.70 -8.29
CA ARG A 48 -5.99 15.47 -9.45
C ARG A 48 -4.97 14.36 -9.18
N PHE A 49 -4.44 14.30 -7.96
CA PHE A 49 -3.51 13.25 -7.56
C PHE A 49 -4.18 11.87 -7.48
N ARG A 50 -5.38 11.79 -6.91
CA ARG A 50 -6.19 10.57 -6.87
C ARG A 50 -6.50 10.07 -8.28
N ASN A 51 -6.94 10.95 -9.18
CA ASN A 51 -7.24 10.58 -10.57
C ASN A 51 -6.00 10.02 -11.28
N ARG A 52 -4.82 10.59 -11.02
CA ARG A 52 -3.55 10.09 -11.55
C ARG A 52 -3.17 8.72 -10.98
N ILE A 53 -3.40 8.48 -9.68
CA ILE A 53 -3.19 7.17 -9.07
C ILE A 53 -4.10 6.12 -9.72
N LEU A 54 -5.40 6.41 -9.85
CA LEU A 54 -6.37 5.49 -10.46
C LEU A 54 -6.03 5.17 -11.91
N HIS A 55 -5.47 6.12 -12.64
CA HIS A 55 -5.01 5.89 -14.01
C HIS A 55 -3.74 5.01 -14.09
N MET A 56 -2.77 5.21 -13.18
CA MET A 56 -1.49 4.48 -13.21
C MET A 56 -1.53 3.08 -12.56
N CYS A 57 -2.50 2.86 -11.67
CA CYS A 57 -2.70 1.62 -10.91
C CYS A 57 -3.94 0.85 -11.40
N ARG A 58 -4.26 0.96 -12.69
CA ARG A 58 -5.32 0.17 -13.34
C ARG A 58 -4.84 -1.26 -13.61
#